data_AF-A0A959RYU8-F1
#
_entry.id   AF-A0A959RYU8-F1
#
_cell.length_a   1.000
_cell.length_b   1.000
_cell.length_c   1.000
_cell.angle_alpha   90.00
_cell.angle_beta   90.00
_cell.angle_gamma   90.00
#
_symmetry.space_group_name_H-M   'P 1'
#
loop_
_entity.id
_entity.type
_entity.pdbx_description
1 polymer ?
#
loop_
_entity_poly.entity_id
_entity_poly.type
_entity_poly.pdbx_seq_one_letter_code
_entity_poly.pdbx_strand_id
1 'polypeptide(L)'
;KKVMITSCEEDAGKSTAASNLAITVAQSGKKVLLIDCDIKKPSIAEAFGLPKYSSGLIDYLTEKTETPNIYKPIKLTTNSNLLMNIDILPTGVFSNISGEILASDRMKQLLSSLEYYDFVILDTPPITRLSDALSLGRIVKDTVLVIRSGQTEKESISWAVNELKSTEINFLGVLVNDCEVKGSSLKYQYGYTNSNS
;
A
#
# COMPACT_ATOMS: atom_id res chain seq x y z
N LYS A 1 -4.22 10.83 7.16
CA LYS A 1 -5.23 9.80 6.75
C LYS A 1 -4.54 8.44 6.64
N LYS A 2 -5.23 7.33 6.85
CA LYS A 2 -4.65 5.98 6.80
C LYS A 2 -5.51 5.10 5.92
N VAL A 3 -4.95 4.47 4.89
CA VAL A 3 -5.69 3.64 3.94
C VAL A 3 -4.98 2.32 3.72
N MET A 4 -5.74 1.23 3.79
CA MET A 4 -5.28 -0.12 3.43
C MET A 4 -5.53 -0.39 1.96
N ILE A 5 -4.52 -0.96 1.29
CA ILE A 5 -4.62 -1.50 -0.05
C ILE A 5 -4.49 -3.02 0.07
N THR A 6 -5.54 -3.73 -0.32
CA THR A 6 -5.59 -5.21 -0.29
C THR A 6 -6.14 -5.74 -1.62
N SER A 7 -6.21 -7.05 -1.80
CA SER A 7 -6.76 -7.71 -2.99
C SER A 7 -7.50 -8.99 -2.64
N CYS A 8 -8.24 -9.56 -3.59
CA CYS A 8 -8.86 -10.88 -3.41
C CYS A 8 -7.81 -12.00 -3.36
N GLU A 9 -6.84 -11.94 -4.27
CA GLU A 9 -5.78 -12.93 -4.41
C GLU A 9 -4.40 -12.29 -4.54
N GLU A 10 -3.38 -13.14 -4.52
CA GLU A 10 -2.01 -12.73 -4.80
C GLU A 10 -1.84 -12.24 -6.23
N ASP A 11 -0.80 -11.45 -6.45
CA ASP A 11 -0.38 -11.01 -7.79
C ASP A 11 -1.47 -10.21 -8.57
N ALA A 12 -2.47 -9.67 -7.86
CA ALA A 12 -3.48 -8.75 -8.39
C ALA A 12 -2.93 -7.33 -8.67
N GLY A 13 -1.70 -7.03 -8.22
CA GLY A 13 -1.03 -5.74 -8.40
C GLY A 13 -1.25 -4.73 -7.27
N LYS A 14 -1.63 -5.20 -6.07
CA LYS A 14 -1.85 -4.39 -4.87
C LYS A 14 -0.66 -3.49 -4.51
N SER A 15 0.55 -4.02 -4.47
CA SER A 15 1.78 -3.30 -4.14
C SER A 15 2.13 -2.24 -5.18
N THR A 16 1.89 -2.53 -6.46
CA THR A 16 2.04 -1.57 -7.56
C THR A 16 1.01 -0.44 -7.44
N ALA A 17 -0.25 -0.77 -7.15
CA ALA A 17 -1.31 0.21 -6.93
C ALA A 17 -1.00 1.11 -5.72
N ALA A 18 -0.56 0.53 -4.60
CA ALA A 18 -0.16 1.25 -3.39
C ALA A 18 1.01 2.20 -3.66
N SER A 19 2.03 1.73 -4.38
CA SER A 19 3.21 2.52 -4.76
C SER A 19 2.84 3.70 -5.66
N ASN A 20 2.04 3.47 -6.69
CA ASN A 20 1.61 4.53 -7.61
C ASN A 20 0.66 5.53 -6.93
N LEU A 21 -0.21 5.07 -6.02
CA LEU A 21 -1.03 5.94 -5.21
C LEU A 21 -0.16 6.84 -4.32
N ALA A 22 0.88 6.29 -3.68
CA ALA A 22 1.81 7.06 -2.86
C ALA A 22 2.50 8.16 -3.68
N ILE A 23 2.99 7.81 -4.88
CA ILE A 23 3.63 8.76 -5.80
C ILE A 23 2.64 9.86 -6.23
N THR A 24 1.43 9.49 -6.62
CA THR A 24 0.40 10.43 -7.08
C THR A 24 0.00 11.41 -5.98
N VAL A 25 -0.17 10.92 -4.75
CA VAL A 25 -0.47 11.78 -3.60
C VAL A 25 0.71 12.70 -3.28
N ALA A 26 1.94 12.19 -3.29
CA ALA A 26 3.13 13.01 -3.05
C ALA A 26 3.35 14.11 -4.09
N GLN A 27 3.00 13.85 -5.36
CA GLN A 27 3.02 14.85 -6.44
C GLN A 27 2.09 16.04 -6.17
N SER A 28 1.04 15.86 -5.36
CA SER A 28 0.18 16.97 -4.91
C SER A 28 0.77 17.79 -3.75
N GLY A 29 2.05 17.55 -3.39
CA GLY A 29 2.75 18.25 -2.32
C GLY A 29 2.48 17.70 -0.92
N LYS A 30 1.82 16.53 -0.82
CA LYS A 30 1.44 15.90 0.44
C LYS A 30 2.54 14.97 0.96
N LYS A 31 2.73 14.94 2.28
CA LYS A 31 3.66 14.00 2.92
C LYS A 31 3.02 12.62 3.03
N VAL A 32 3.68 11.62 2.45
CA VAL A 32 3.17 10.25 2.36
C VAL A 32 4.13 9.27 3.01
N LEU A 33 3.60 8.38 3.83
CA LEU A 33 4.30 7.17 4.26
C LEU A 33 3.67 5.96 3.57
N LEU A 34 4.50 5.14 2.91
CA LEU A 34 4.10 3.83 2.40
C LEU A 34 4.68 2.75 3.32
N ILE A 35 3.81 1.92 3.88
CA ILE A 35 4.18 0.82 4.79
C ILE A 35 3.93 -0.51 4.08
N ASP A 36 4.95 -1.35 4.01
CA ASP A 36 4.81 -2.74 3.55
C ASP A 36 4.37 -3.61 4.74
N CYS A 37 3.12 -4.08 4.71
CA CYS A 37 2.54 -4.98 5.69
C CYS A 37 2.41 -6.41 5.15
N ASP A 38 2.85 -6.70 3.91
CA ASP A 38 2.87 -8.06 3.38
C ASP A 38 4.15 -8.79 3.85
N ILE A 39 4.06 -9.40 5.03
CA ILE A 39 5.18 -10.09 5.68
C ILE A 39 5.63 -11.32 4.87
N LYS A 40 4.71 -11.94 4.14
CA LYS A 40 4.96 -13.20 3.42
C LYS A 40 5.58 -12.95 2.06
N LYS A 41 5.17 -11.88 1.38
CA LYS A 41 5.62 -11.56 0.01
C LYS A 41 5.96 -10.06 -0.11
N PRO A 42 6.92 -9.55 0.70
CA PRO A 42 7.28 -8.14 0.71
C PRO A 42 7.86 -7.72 -0.64
N SER A 43 7.51 -6.53 -1.10
CA SER A 43 7.92 -6.05 -2.44
C SER A 43 8.22 -4.56 -2.51
N ILE A 44 7.80 -3.76 -1.52
CA ILE A 44 7.97 -2.30 -1.55
C ILE A 44 9.43 -1.90 -1.44
N ALA A 45 10.23 -2.60 -0.63
CA ALA A 45 11.66 -2.30 -0.48
C ALA A 45 12.38 -2.33 -1.84
N GLU A 46 12.17 -3.40 -2.60
CA GLU A 46 12.74 -3.54 -3.95
C GLU A 46 12.20 -2.49 -4.92
N ALA A 47 10.89 -2.25 -4.90
CA ALA A 47 10.23 -1.28 -5.79
C ALA A 47 10.78 0.14 -5.66
N PHE A 48 11.21 0.53 -4.45
CA PHE A 48 11.78 1.86 -4.16
C PHE A 48 13.32 1.86 -4.08
N GLY A 49 13.97 0.74 -4.44
CA GLY A 49 15.42 0.62 -4.51
C GLY A 49 16.14 0.54 -3.16
N LEU A 50 15.44 0.16 -2.10
CA LEU A 50 16.02 -0.06 -0.78
C LEU A 50 16.82 -1.38 -0.74
N PRO A 51 17.85 -1.48 0.12
CA PRO A 51 18.55 -2.74 0.34
C PRO A 51 17.59 -3.87 0.77
N LYS A 52 17.83 -5.08 0.26
CA LYS A 52 17.01 -6.28 0.53
C LYS A 52 16.83 -6.60 2.02
N TYR A 53 17.80 -6.22 2.84
CA TYR A 53 17.83 -6.45 4.29
C TYR A 53 17.61 -5.18 5.10
N SER A 54 16.82 -4.24 4.58
CA SER A 54 16.45 -3.04 5.33
C SER A 54 15.54 -3.43 6.49
N SER A 55 15.97 -3.12 7.71
CA SER A 55 15.16 -3.23 8.93
C SER A 55 13.87 -2.42 8.76
N GLY A 56 12.74 -2.91 9.27
CA GLY A 56 11.45 -2.32 8.95
C GLY A 56 10.38 -2.52 10.01
N LEU A 57 9.14 -2.69 9.54
CA LEU A 57 7.96 -2.82 10.36
C LEU A 57 8.10 -3.95 11.38
N ILE A 58 8.56 -5.13 10.96
CA ILE A 58 8.63 -6.31 11.83
C ILE A 58 9.72 -6.15 12.87
N ASP A 59 10.90 -5.65 12.49
CA ASP A 59 11.97 -5.31 13.43
C ASP A 59 11.45 -4.36 14.53
N TYR A 60 10.70 -3.32 14.13
CA TYR A 60 10.02 -2.48 15.10
C TYR A 60 9.09 -3.33 15.96
N LEU A 61 8.12 -4.04 15.40
CA LEU A 61 7.12 -4.76 16.20
C LEU A 61 7.70 -5.83 17.15
N THR A 62 8.88 -6.40 16.85
CA THR A 62 9.52 -7.47 17.64
C THR A 62 10.64 -7.00 18.57
N GLU A 63 11.52 -6.09 18.14
CA GLU A 63 12.78 -5.76 18.84
C GLU A 63 12.63 -4.68 19.93
N LYS A 64 11.41 -4.19 20.19
CA LYS A 64 11.12 -3.14 21.19
C LYS A 64 11.95 -1.86 21.02
N THR A 65 12.36 -1.52 19.80
CA THR A 65 12.96 -0.21 19.48
C THR A 65 11.98 0.93 19.79
N GLU A 66 12.43 2.15 20.04
CA GLU A 66 11.47 3.25 20.27
C GLU A 66 10.79 3.71 18.97
N THR A 67 11.51 3.69 17.85
CA THR A 67 11.05 4.19 16.55
C THR A 67 11.34 3.19 15.42
N PRO A 68 10.46 3.08 14.41
CA PRO A 68 10.74 2.26 13.23
C PRO A 68 11.81 2.92 12.35
N ASN A 69 12.54 2.10 11.60
CA ASN A 69 13.45 2.59 10.56
C ASN A 69 12.64 2.98 9.32
N ILE A 70 12.64 4.28 9.00
CA ILE A 70 11.93 4.86 7.85
C ILE A 70 12.97 5.36 6.85
N TYR A 71 12.75 5.06 5.57
CA TYR A 71 13.70 5.30 4.50
C TYR A 71 13.13 6.27 3.46
N LYS A 72 14.04 7.01 2.83
CA LYS A 72 13.74 7.71 1.57
C LYS A 72 13.94 6.76 0.38
N PRO A 73 13.12 6.89 -0.67
CA PRO A 73 13.28 6.08 -1.88
C PRO A 73 14.59 6.44 -2.60
N ILE A 74 15.26 5.44 -3.17
CA ILE A 74 16.59 5.57 -3.80
C ILE A 74 16.49 5.58 -5.32
N LYS A 75 15.54 4.82 -5.86
CA LYS A 75 15.35 4.63 -7.30
C LYS A 75 13.90 4.93 -7.59
N LEU A 76 13.58 5.87 -8.51
CA LEU A 76 12.32 5.91 -9.27
C LEU A 76 12.17 7.06 -10.30
N THR A 77 13.00 8.12 -10.33
CA THR A 77 12.81 9.18 -11.35
C THR A 77 13.98 10.17 -11.46
N THR A 78 14.14 10.78 -12.64
CA THR A 78 15.05 11.90 -12.92
C THR A 78 14.64 13.21 -12.25
N ASN A 79 13.43 13.29 -11.68
CA ASN A 79 12.90 14.41 -10.89
C ASN A 79 12.95 14.08 -9.40
N SER A 80 14.11 14.32 -8.78
CA SER A 80 14.39 14.08 -7.36
C SER A 80 13.40 14.77 -6.41
N ASN A 81 12.83 15.92 -6.80
CA ASN A 81 11.96 16.71 -5.92
C ASN A 81 10.62 16.03 -5.59
N LEU A 82 10.09 15.18 -6.48
CA LEU A 82 8.81 14.49 -6.27
C LEU A 82 8.90 13.39 -5.21
N LEU A 83 10.07 12.78 -5.08
CA LEU A 83 10.32 11.68 -4.13
C LEU A 83 10.60 12.18 -2.71
N MET A 84 10.89 13.48 -2.52
CA MET A 84 11.18 14.05 -1.20
C MET A 84 10.01 13.88 -0.21
N ASN A 85 8.78 13.84 -0.73
CA ASN A 85 7.56 13.77 0.05
C ASN A 85 7.08 12.33 0.33
N ILE A 86 7.85 11.31 -0.10
CA ILE A 86 7.55 9.91 0.17
C ILE A 86 8.56 9.37 1.17
N ASP A 87 8.04 8.73 2.20
CA ASP A 87 8.77 7.93 3.16
C ASP A 87 8.31 6.47 3.04
N ILE A 88 9.24 5.54 3.25
CA ILE A 88 9.02 4.11 3.10
C ILE A 88 9.34 3.42 4.42
N LEU A 89 8.38 2.65 4.94
CA LEU A 89 8.61 1.67 6.00
C LEU A 89 8.51 0.28 5.38
N PRO A 90 9.65 -0.38 5.05
CA PRO A 90 9.62 -1.73 4.49
C PRO A 90 9.19 -2.75 5.55
N THR A 91 8.95 -3.99 5.14
CA THR A 91 8.55 -5.07 6.06
C THR A 91 9.62 -5.38 7.10
N GLY A 92 10.90 -5.45 6.72
CA GLY A 92 11.98 -5.88 7.61
C GLY A 92 12.52 -7.27 7.34
N VAL A 93 13.44 -7.75 8.18
CA VAL A 93 14.19 -9.01 7.97
C VAL A 93 13.80 -10.07 8.99
N PHE A 94 12.70 -10.78 8.77
CA PHE A 94 12.30 -11.88 9.65
C PHE A 94 11.64 -13.02 8.88
N SER A 95 12.07 -14.26 9.16
CA SER A 95 11.38 -15.47 8.73
C SER A 95 10.42 -15.98 9.83
N ASN A 96 9.29 -16.56 9.43
CA ASN A 96 8.33 -17.27 10.30
C ASN A 96 7.51 -16.43 11.30
N ILE A 97 7.28 -15.12 11.06
CA ILE A 97 6.40 -14.30 11.91
C ILE A 97 4.91 -14.49 11.50
N SER A 98 4.03 -14.60 12.50
CA SER A 98 2.57 -14.59 12.30
C SER A 98 2.08 -13.19 11.95
N GLY A 99 1.15 -13.08 11.00
CA GLY A 99 0.54 -11.80 10.64
C GLY A 99 -0.33 -11.19 11.74
N GLU A 100 -0.68 -11.94 12.79
CA GLU A 100 -1.31 -11.41 14.00
C GLU A 100 -0.51 -10.29 14.67
N ILE A 101 0.81 -10.23 14.44
CA ILE A 101 1.65 -9.14 14.95
C ILE A 101 1.19 -7.75 14.47
N LEU A 102 0.51 -7.69 13.33
CA LEU A 102 -0.06 -6.47 12.76
C LEU A 102 -1.27 -5.96 13.55
N ALA A 103 -1.90 -6.79 14.40
CA ALA A 103 -2.95 -6.38 15.34
C ALA A 103 -2.41 -5.94 16.72
N SER A 104 -1.09 -6.00 16.94
CA SER A 104 -0.48 -5.70 18.24
C SER A 104 -0.71 -4.25 18.69
N ASP A 105 -0.67 -4.03 20.00
CA ASP A 105 -0.75 -2.65 20.56
C ASP A 105 0.40 -1.77 20.08
N ARG A 106 1.53 -2.38 19.73
CA ARG A 106 2.68 -1.67 19.18
C ARG A 106 2.43 -1.17 17.75
N MET A 107 1.68 -1.93 16.93
CA MET A 107 1.20 -1.42 15.63
C MET A 107 0.22 -0.27 15.82
N LYS A 108 -0.67 -0.34 16.82
CA LYS A 108 -1.56 0.79 17.16
C LYS A 108 -0.77 2.03 17.58
N GLN A 109 0.26 1.86 18.42
CA GLN A 109 1.15 2.94 18.86
C GLN A 109 1.88 3.57 17.67
N LEU A 110 2.45 2.75 16.78
CA LEU A 110 3.05 3.22 15.54
C LEU A 110 2.06 4.04 14.72
N LEU A 111 0.90 3.48 14.39
CA LEU A 111 -0.08 4.20 13.59
C LEU A 111 -0.54 5.51 14.27
N SER A 112 -0.59 5.55 15.59
CA SER A 112 -0.93 6.76 16.34
C SER A 112 0.17 7.82 16.32
N SER A 113 1.44 7.44 16.17
CA SER A 113 2.56 8.40 16.12
C SER A 113 2.79 9.02 14.74
N LEU A 114 2.09 8.54 13.70
CA LEU A 114 2.25 8.95 12.30
C LEU A 114 1.37 10.14 11.89
N GLU A 115 0.95 10.98 12.83
CA GLU A 115 0.04 12.12 12.57
C GLU A 115 0.64 13.20 11.66
N TYR A 116 1.97 13.27 11.56
CA TYR A 116 2.67 14.25 10.73
C TYR A 116 2.65 13.93 9.22
N TYR A 117 2.13 12.74 8.84
CA TYR A 117 1.87 12.39 7.44
C TYR A 117 0.44 12.76 7.04
N ASP A 118 0.29 13.43 5.90
CA ASP A 118 -1.02 13.66 5.30
C ASP A 118 -1.69 12.33 4.93
N PHE A 119 -0.91 11.38 4.42
CA PHE A 119 -1.35 10.03 4.05
C PHE A 119 -0.38 8.95 4.52
N VAL A 120 -0.94 7.88 5.09
CA VAL A 120 -0.26 6.62 5.36
C VAL A 120 -0.96 5.56 4.54
N ILE A 121 -0.24 4.93 3.62
CA ILE A 121 -0.74 3.88 2.74
C ILE A 121 -0.14 2.58 3.24
N LEU A 122 -0.99 1.60 3.54
CA LEU A 122 -0.58 0.28 4.00
C LEU A 122 -0.79 -0.70 2.84
N ASP A 123 0.30 -1.24 2.29
CA ASP A 123 0.24 -2.37 1.36
C ASP A 123 0.07 -3.65 2.18
N THR A 124 -1.05 -4.35 2.00
CA THR A 124 -1.45 -5.46 2.87
C THR A 124 -1.60 -6.75 2.08
N PRO A 125 -1.45 -7.93 2.71
CA PRO A 125 -1.70 -9.20 2.04
C PRO A 125 -3.15 -9.29 1.52
N PRO A 126 -3.44 -10.22 0.59
CA PRO A 126 -4.80 -10.43 0.08
C PRO A 126 -5.77 -10.78 1.22
N ILE A 127 -7.03 -10.37 1.09
CA ILE A 127 -8.08 -10.58 2.09
C ILE A 127 -8.42 -12.06 2.32
N THR A 128 -8.12 -12.93 1.35
CA THR A 128 -8.16 -14.39 1.54
C THR A 128 -7.21 -14.86 2.65
N ARG A 129 -6.20 -14.07 3.02
CA ARG A 129 -5.39 -14.23 4.24
C ARG A 129 -6.04 -13.48 5.40
N LEU A 130 -7.29 -13.84 5.65
CA LEU A 130 -8.28 -13.13 6.46
C LEU A 130 -7.76 -12.70 7.85
N SER A 131 -6.90 -13.49 8.49
CA SER A 131 -6.32 -13.15 9.80
C SER A 131 -5.51 -11.85 9.78
N ASP A 132 -4.72 -11.64 8.73
CA ASP A 132 -3.69 -10.60 8.70
C ASP A 132 -4.33 -9.26 8.29
N ALA A 133 -5.20 -9.30 7.27
CA ALA A 133 -5.92 -8.13 6.78
C ALA A 133 -7.00 -7.65 7.77
N LEU A 134 -7.81 -8.54 8.35
CA LEU A 134 -8.85 -8.13 9.30
C LEU A 134 -8.27 -7.61 10.62
N SER A 135 -7.12 -8.14 11.04
CA SER A 135 -6.39 -7.65 12.21
C SER A 135 -6.03 -6.17 12.09
N LEU A 136 -5.54 -5.76 10.91
CA LEU A 136 -5.26 -4.35 10.61
C LEU A 136 -6.52 -3.52 10.43
N GLY A 137 -7.60 -4.09 9.86
CA GLY A 137 -8.87 -3.41 9.63
C GLY A 137 -9.55 -2.87 10.90
N ARG A 138 -9.21 -3.42 12.08
CA ARG A 138 -9.63 -2.88 13.39
C ARG A 138 -8.95 -1.56 13.75
N ILE A 139 -7.80 -1.27 13.14
CA ILE A 139 -6.95 -0.11 13.44
C ILE A 139 -7.03 0.91 12.30
N VAL A 140 -7.07 0.46 11.05
CA VAL A 140 -7.23 1.29 9.86
C VAL A 140 -8.56 0.96 9.20
N LYS A 141 -9.49 1.92 9.27
CA LYS A 141 -10.85 1.71 8.76
C LYS A 141 -10.97 1.85 7.25
N ASP A 142 -10.23 2.75 6.62
CA ASP A 142 -10.39 3.00 5.19
C ASP A 142 -9.66 1.91 4.37
N THR A 143 -10.39 1.18 3.53
CA THR A 143 -9.83 0.10 2.69
C THR A 143 -10.21 0.25 1.22
N VAL A 144 -9.25 0.03 0.33
CA VAL A 144 -9.43 -0.12 -1.12
C VAL A 144 -9.10 -1.56 -1.52
N LEU A 145 -10.00 -2.18 -2.28
CA LEU A 145 -9.81 -3.52 -2.83
C LEU A 145 -9.26 -3.42 -4.25
N VAL A 146 -8.10 -4.01 -4.50
CA VAL A 146 -7.48 -4.12 -5.83
C VAL A 146 -7.91 -5.44 -6.45
N ILE A 147 -8.42 -5.37 -7.68
CA ILE A 147 -8.75 -6.53 -8.51
C ILE A 147 -7.98 -6.44 -9.81
N ARG A 148 -7.70 -7.57 -10.44
CA ARG A 148 -7.02 -7.62 -11.74
C ARG A 148 -8.02 -8.00 -12.84
N SER A 149 -8.13 -7.12 -13.83
CA SER A 149 -9.02 -7.29 -14.97
C SER A 149 -8.75 -8.60 -15.69
N GLY A 150 -9.81 -9.38 -15.97
CA GLY A 150 -9.72 -10.66 -16.66
C GLY A 150 -9.07 -11.81 -15.87
N GLN A 151 -8.67 -11.56 -14.61
CA GLN A 151 -8.02 -12.55 -13.75
C GLN A 151 -8.81 -12.79 -12.45
N THR A 152 -9.24 -11.73 -11.77
CA THR A 152 -10.03 -11.87 -10.54
C THR A 152 -11.46 -12.34 -10.85
N GLU A 153 -11.84 -13.49 -10.30
CA GLU A 153 -13.18 -14.07 -10.46
C GLU A 153 -14.26 -13.24 -9.75
N LYS A 154 -15.46 -13.18 -10.34
CA LYS A 154 -16.57 -12.38 -9.78
C LYS A 154 -16.99 -12.86 -8.39
N GLU A 155 -16.94 -14.17 -8.19
CA GLU A 155 -17.24 -14.85 -6.94
C GLU A 155 -16.27 -14.40 -5.84
N SER A 156 -14.97 -14.34 -6.14
CA SER A 156 -13.93 -13.84 -5.24
C SER A 156 -14.13 -12.37 -4.87
N ILE A 157 -14.52 -11.53 -5.84
CA ILE A 157 -14.85 -10.12 -5.59
C ILE A 157 -16.05 -10.00 -4.66
N SER A 158 -17.13 -10.74 -4.96
CA SER A 158 -18.37 -10.73 -4.18
C SER A 158 -18.10 -11.16 -2.74
N TRP A 159 -17.35 -12.25 -2.57
CA TRP A 159 -16.92 -12.74 -1.25
C TRP A 159 -16.10 -11.69 -0.50
N ALA A 160 -15.04 -11.14 -1.12
CA ALA A 160 -14.19 -10.14 -0.50
C ALA A 160 -14.96 -8.88 -0.06
N VAL A 161 -15.87 -8.38 -0.90
CA VAL A 161 -16.72 -7.23 -0.57
C VAL A 161 -17.65 -7.54 0.60
N ASN A 162 -18.22 -8.74 0.66
CA ASN A 162 -19.09 -9.15 1.75
C ASN A 162 -18.30 -9.28 3.07
N GLU A 163 -17.09 -9.83 3.03
CA GLU A 163 -16.20 -9.89 4.20
C GLU A 163 -15.81 -8.49 4.69
N LEU A 164 -15.44 -7.58 3.80
CA LEU A 164 -15.13 -6.20 4.20
C LEU A 164 -16.33 -5.52 4.85
N LYS A 165 -17.53 -5.70 4.28
CA LYS A 165 -18.78 -5.14 4.81
C LYS A 165 -19.27 -5.78 6.09
N SER A 166 -18.89 -7.02 6.38
CA SER A 166 -19.26 -7.70 7.64
C SER A 166 -18.43 -7.19 8.83
N THR A 167 -17.41 -6.39 8.57
CA THR A 167 -16.56 -5.75 9.58
C THR A 167 -16.86 -4.27 9.76
N GLU A 168 -16.26 -3.62 10.76
CA GLU A 168 -16.33 -2.16 10.96
C GLU A 168 -15.42 -1.35 10.01
N ILE A 169 -14.88 -2.00 8.97
CA ILE A 169 -14.01 -1.37 7.97
C ILE A 169 -14.87 -0.50 7.05
N ASN A 170 -14.41 0.73 6.82
CA ASN A 170 -14.95 1.63 5.81
C ASN A 170 -14.40 1.24 4.42
N PHE A 171 -15.19 0.49 3.67
CA PHE A 171 -14.84 0.10 2.31
C PHE A 171 -15.03 1.27 1.32
N LEU A 172 -13.91 1.85 0.86
CA LEU A 172 -13.91 3.01 -0.02
C LEU A 172 -14.27 2.67 -1.48
N GLY A 173 -13.96 1.44 -1.91
CA GLY A 173 -14.26 0.98 -3.26
C GLY A 173 -13.21 0.05 -3.86
N VAL A 174 -13.31 -0.15 -5.18
CA VAL A 174 -12.49 -1.09 -5.95
C VAL A 174 -11.57 -0.34 -6.91
N LEU A 175 -10.30 -0.74 -6.97
CA LEU A 175 -9.35 -0.37 -8.01
C LEU A 175 -9.19 -1.54 -8.98
N VAL A 176 -9.49 -1.31 -10.26
CA VAL A 176 -9.32 -2.31 -11.31
C VAL A 176 -7.95 -2.12 -11.96
N ASN A 177 -7.07 -3.08 -11.75
CA ASN A 177 -5.72 -3.13 -12.32
C ASN A 177 -5.70 -3.92 -13.64
N ASP A 178 -4.70 -3.67 -14.49
CA ASP A 178 -4.44 -4.41 -15.73
C ASP A 178 -5.61 -4.39 -16.74
N CYS A 179 -6.39 -3.30 -16.75
CA CYS A 179 -7.46 -3.12 -17.73
C CYS A 179 -6.87 -2.91 -19.13
N GLU A 180 -7.20 -3.81 -20.06
CA GLU A 180 -7.06 -3.51 -21.48
C GLU A 180 -7.99 -2.35 -21.84
N VAL A 181 -7.41 -1.19 -22.17
CA VAL A 181 -8.16 -0.09 -22.75
C VAL A 181 -8.45 -0.44 -24.21
N LYS A 182 -9.48 -1.25 -24.44
CA LYS A 182 -10.00 -1.49 -25.80
C LYS A 182 -10.70 -0.23 -26.28
N GLY A 183 -9.98 0.58 -27.05
CA GLY A 183 -10.51 1.59 -27.99
C GLY A 183 -11.79 2.30 -27.56
N SER A 184 -11.75 3.03 -26.43
CA SER A 184 -12.74 4.08 -26.22
C SER A 184 -12.28 5.33 -26.98
N SER A 185 -13.20 5.93 -27.70
CA SER A 185 -13.11 7.17 -28.47
C SER A 185 -12.87 8.42 -27.60
N LEU A 186 -12.15 8.27 -26.48
CA LEU A 186 -11.65 9.33 -25.64
C LEU A 186 -10.13 9.34 -25.78
N LYS A 187 -9.68 10.13 -26.76
CA LYS A 187 -8.30 10.60 -26.89
C LYS A 187 -7.75 10.93 -25.50
N TYR A 188 -6.77 10.17 -25.04
CA TYR A 188 -5.80 10.65 -24.06
C TYR A 188 -5.04 11.79 -24.72
N GLN A 189 -5.57 13.00 -24.60
CA GLN A 189 -4.96 14.22 -25.07
C GLN A 189 -3.92 14.66 -24.03
N TYR A 190 -2.77 13.98 -24.02
CA TYR A 190 -1.55 14.62 -23.55
C TYR A 190 -1.13 15.64 -24.61
N GLY A 191 -1.75 16.83 -24.55
CA GLY A 191 -1.34 17.98 -25.33
C GLY A 191 -0.16 18.65 -24.65
N TYR A 192 1.06 18.33 -25.08
CA TYR A 192 2.14 19.32 -25.04
C TYR A 192 1.73 20.43 -26.02
N THR A 193 1.09 21.46 -25.50
CA THR A 193 1.01 22.75 -26.19
C THR A 193 2.33 23.47 -25.95
N ASN A 194 3.35 23.13 -26.74
CA ASN A 194 4.44 24.07 -26.97
C ASN A 194 3.98 25.02 -28.07
N SER A 195 3.26 26.06 -27.64
CA SER A 195 3.07 27.27 -28.41
C SER A 195 4.35 28.11 -28.37
N ASN A 196 5.00 28.15 -29.54
CA ASN A 196 5.73 29.26 -30.17
C ASN A 196 6.94 29.91 -29.49
N SER A 197 8.08 29.77 -30.17
CA SER A 197 8.75 30.88 -30.88
C SER A 197 9.71 30.34 -31.93
#